data_AF-A0A9D4AYN7-F1
#
_entry.id   AF-A0A9D4AYN7-F1
#
_cell.length_a   1.000
_cell.length_b   1.000
_cell.length_c   1.000
_cell.angle_alpha   90.00
_cell.angle_beta   90.00
_cell.angle_gamma   90.00
#
_symmetry.space_group_name_H-M   'P 1'
#
loop_
_entity.id
_entity.type
_entity.pdbx_description
1 polymer ?
#
loop_
_entity_poly.entity_id
_entity_poly.type
_entity_poly.pdbx_seq_one_letter_code
_entity_poly.pdbx_strand_id
1 'polypeptide(L)'
;MMADELEERDLQKFLRDVDEIANLVQGLNSTDPAVQEKAISDTEKRLHIQEVRDDGECKTKLNRTVINSQDVATRDMETVRRDSFMAALEKDAKERAKRRKKNERLANALKEKGNDAFSNGDYATAIQLYTEGLEKQKDMQVLYTNRAQAHMKLQEYKKVINDCEWALKCNEKCIKAYFHMGKAHLALKDYSESRNSYQKILEIDPQKESLFKDCMNEVDLQERKEKEEEKALEEFQSGKYTAVSVKELLQKLNRPDQNILYYAGGIRVLTESIKDCTEQTLFRTNNGFSIISDNKVIRRGLSVAKENTAEAELSISLLILWQAVCAGNEENQRLLLTHPDVNVQLPMLLSSDVPEIQKQSLALLSLYSQTENGRSLLVRHQNLTKWLQMLIAFISVMDDRASCAMNLLSNLIKEEKFKIQCRIKLSTSVLPLFAQLLKTVKQVNQPALTQCIGIMGDLCADVVIRLQMAENQECWQACLKLVDECSSTGNSAGYQECLFTVLGLMMNLSLESNLVIQEHAVDVSRRCLSLLGSKDGRIVTRAIGLLSHILPASSMAVEEAVTGGVVKRVLRFLKAGGPTTSCYAIKTLAVCTQSNNQAREEVVKSDKSIFFNCGSSMEWQSLTRL
;
A
#
# COMPACT_ATOMS: atom_id res chain seq x y z
N MET A 1 44.88 12.20 35.42
CA MET A 1 46.26 12.38 35.92
C MET A 1 47.31 11.71 35.04
N MET A 2 47.35 10.37 34.85
CA MET A 2 48.37 9.77 33.95
C MET A 2 48.09 9.91 32.44
N ALA A 3 46.85 10.23 32.03
CA ALA A 3 46.50 10.46 30.62
C ALA A 3 46.85 11.89 30.16
N ASP A 4 46.57 12.91 30.99
CA ASP A 4 46.89 14.31 30.70
C ASP A 4 48.41 14.55 30.61
N GLU A 5 49.22 13.89 31.45
CA GLU A 5 50.69 13.99 31.39
C GLU A 5 51.29 13.36 30.12
N LEU A 6 50.57 12.44 29.47
CA LEU A 6 51.02 11.79 28.24
C LEU A 6 50.70 12.66 27.02
N GLU A 7 49.50 13.23 26.98
CA GLU A 7 49.09 14.17 25.93
C GLU A 7 49.90 15.48 25.97
N GLU A 8 50.24 15.99 27.15
CA GLU A 8 51.07 17.19 27.28
C GLU A 8 52.52 16.96 26.82
N ARG A 9 53.09 15.76 27.08
CA ARG A 9 54.42 15.39 26.58
C ARG A 9 54.44 15.22 25.07
N ASP A 10 53.40 14.64 24.48
CA ASP A 10 53.29 14.46 23.04
C ASP A 10 53.07 15.80 22.33
N LEU A 11 52.29 16.71 22.90
CA LEU A 11 52.12 18.06 22.39
C LEU A 11 53.43 18.87 22.45
N GLN A 12 54.17 18.82 23.57
CA GLN A 12 55.47 19.49 23.67
C GLN A 12 56.50 18.91 22.69
N LYS A 13 56.43 17.61 22.42
CA LYS A 13 57.29 16.96 21.42
C LYS A 13 56.94 17.44 20.01
N PHE A 14 55.66 17.50 19.67
CA PHE A 14 55.18 18.03 18.41
C PHE A 14 55.62 19.47 18.16
N LEU A 15 55.49 20.35 19.17
CA LEU A 15 55.89 21.75 19.04
C LEU A 15 57.41 21.91 18.81
N ARG A 16 58.24 21.13 19.51
CA ARG A 16 59.70 21.11 19.26
C ARG A 16 60.04 20.65 17.83
N ASP A 17 59.34 19.63 17.33
CA ASP A 17 59.55 19.15 15.96
C ASP A 17 59.17 20.20 14.91
N VAL A 18 58.11 20.97 15.15
CA VAL A 18 57.69 22.09 14.28
C VAL A 18 58.74 23.19 14.26
N ASP A 19 59.26 23.60 15.42
CA ASP A 19 60.28 24.65 15.53
C ASP A 19 61.60 24.24 14.87
N GLU A 20 62.03 22.99 15.04
CA GLU A 20 63.23 22.45 14.39
C GLU A 20 63.09 22.43 12.86
N ILE A 21 61.92 22.03 12.35
CA ILE A 21 61.64 22.06 10.90
C ILE A 21 61.60 23.50 10.38
N ALA A 22 61.00 24.43 11.11
CA ALA A 22 60.97 25.83 10.72
C ALA A 22 62.38 26.44 10.63
N ASN A 23 63.24 26.14 11.60
CA ASN A 23 64.65 26.57 11.60
C ASN A 23 65.44 25.95 10.43
N LEU A 24 65.20 24.68 10.10
CA LEU A 24 65.82 24.03 8.93
C LEU A 24 65.37 24.69 7.62
N VAL A 25 64.07 24.97 7.46
CA VAL A 25 63.54 25.67 6.27
C VAL A 25 64.11 27.07 6.16
N GLN A 26 64.26 27.78 7.27
CA GLN A 26 64.88 29.10 7.28
C GLN A 26 66.37 29.05 6.90
N GLY A 27 67.10 28.05 7.40
CA GLY A 27 68.49 27.80 7.03
C GLY A 27 68.67 27.43 5.55
N LEU A 28 67.76 26.61 4.99
CA LEU A 28 67.74 26.24 3.57
C LEU A 28 67.48 27.45 2.65
N ASN A 29 66.72 28.43 3.13
CA ASN A 29 66.41 29.66 2.41
C ASN A 29 67.39 30.81 2.70
N SER A 30 68.47 30.55 3.45
CA SER A 30 69.50 31.55 3.75
C SER A 30 70.33 31.88 2.51
N THR A 31 70.78 33.14 2.39
CA THR A 31 71.70 33.60 1.35
C THR A 31 73.17 33.37 1.69
N ASP A 32 73.47 32.91 2.92
CA ASP A 32 74.81 32.49 3.35
C ASP A 32 75.06 31.01 3.00
N PRO A 33 76.04 30.70 2.13
CA PRO A 33 76.33 29.34 1.68
C PRO A 33 76.66 28.37 2.82
N ALA A 34 77.34 28.82 3.87
CA ALA A 34 77.74 27.95 4.98
C ALA A 34 76.55 27.56 5.86
N VAL A 35 75.59 28.48 6.02
CA VAL A 35 74.34 28.22 6.76
C VAL A 35 73.43 27.29 5.95
N GLN A 36 73.37 27.49 4.63
CA GLN A 36 72.58 26.66 3.73
C GLN A 36 73.13 25.23 3.66
N GLU A 37 74.44 25.05 3.53
CA GLU A 37 75.09 23.73 3.49
C GLU A 37 74.92 22.96 4.82
N LYS A 38 75.03 23.65 5.94
CA LYS A 38 74.75 23.07 7.26
C LYS A 38 73.28 22.64 7.39
N ALA A 39 72.34 23.46 6.94
CA ALA A 39 70.91 23.14 6.95
C ALA A 39 70.56 21.95 6.04
N ILE A 40 71.24 21.81 4.90
CA ILE A 40 71.12 20.64 4.01
C ILE A 40 71.60 19.38 4.73
N SER A 41 72.81 19.39 5.32
CA SER A 41 73.35 18.25 6.08
C SER A 41 72.43 17.83 7.24
N ASP A 42 71.89 18.80 7.98
CA ASP A 42 71.03 18.51 9.13
C ASP A 42 69.64 18.00 8.70
N THR A 43 69.15 18.44 7.53
CA THR A 43 67.93 17.91 6.90
C THR A 43 68.12 16.45 6.45
N GLU A 44 69.27 16.13 5.85
CA GLU A 44 69.60 14.75 5.41
C GLU A 44 69.67 13.77 6.59
N LYS A 45 70.29 14.18 7.71
CA LYS A 45 70.34 13.37 8.93
C LYS A 45 68.93 13.07 9.47
N ARG A 46 68.03 14.06 9.44
CA ARG A 46 66.66 13.90 9.94
C ARG A 46 65.83 12.96 9.06
N LEU A 47 65.97 13.06 7.73
CA LEU A 47 65.32 12.16 6.78
C LEU A 47 65.77 10.71 6.95
N HIS A 48 67.05 10.49 7.24
CA HIS A 48 67.58 9.13 7.43
C HIS A 48 67.09 8.46 8.72
N ILE A 49 66.82 9.24 9.78
CA ILE A 49 66.22 8.74 11.04
C ILE A 49 64.75 8.32 10.84
N GLN A 50 64.04 8.92 9.88
CA GLN A 50 62.64 8.63 9.59
C GLN A 50 62.45 7.36 8.74
N GLU A 51 63.43 7.02 7.89
CA GLU A 51 63.47 5.75 7.12
C GLU A 51 63.65 4.50 8.00
N VAL A 52 64.25 4.62 9.20
CA VAL A 52 64.48 3.48 10.11
C VAL A 52 63.29 3.20 11.03
N ARG A 53 62.32 4.13 11.15
CA ARG A 53 61.17 3.99 12.07
C ARG A 53 59.86 3.53 11.39
N ASP A 54 59.83 3.40 10.06
CA ASP A 54 58.62 3.11 9.31
C ASP A 54 58.55 1.64 8.86
N ASP A 55 58.29 0.72 9.81
CA ASP A 55 57.99 -0.69 9.53
C ASP A 55 56.45 -0.91 9.42
N GLY A 56 55.77 0.03 8.78
CA GLY A 56 54.30 0.07 8.66
C GLY A 56 53.82 0.42 7.25
N GLU A 57 54.03 -0.50 6.30
CA GLU A 57 53.48 -0.54 4.93
C GLU A 57 52.86 0.76 4.35
N CYS A 58 53.70 1.74 3.99
CA CYS A 58 53.35 2.73 2.98
C CYS A 58 54.25 2.55 1.75
N LYS A 59 53.82 1.69 0.81
CA LYS A 59 54.54 1.44 -0.46
C LYS A 59 54.39 2.64 -1.40
N THR A 60 55.15 3.69 -1.17
CA THR A 60 55.53 4.62 -2.24
C THR A 60 57.05 4.56 -2.42
N LYS A 61 57.48 3.82 -3.45
CA LYS A 61 58.89 3.84 -3.89
C LYS A 61 59.21 5.25 -4.41
N LEU A 62 59.91 6.03 -3.61
CA LEU A 62 60.53 7.28 -4.03
C LEU A 62 61.80 6.93 -4.82
N ASN A 63 61.70 6.89 -6.15
CA ASN A 63 62.90 6.86 -6.99
C ASN A 63 63.54 8.25 -6.98
N ARG A 64 64.61 8.42 -6.19
CA ARG A 64 65.49 9.59 -6.28
C ARG A 64 66.15 9.59 -7.66
N THR A 65 65.93 10.64 -8.43
CA THR A 65 66.68 10.87 -9.68
C THR A 65 67.87 11.77 -9.33
N VAL A 66 69.09 11.23 -9.38
CA VAL A 66 70.33 12.01 -9.29
C VAL A 66 70.46 12.81 -10.58
N ILE A 67 70.36 14.15 -10.51
CA ILE A 67 70.62 15.02 -11.66
C ILE A 67 72.11 15.36 -11.64
N ASN A 68 72.86 14.74 -12.55
CA ASN A 68 74.22 15.13 -12.89
C ASN A 68 74.18 16.49 -13.60
N SER A 69 74.96 17.44 -13.08
CA SER A 69 75.13 18.78 -13.61
C SER A 69 76.12 18.77 -14.78
N GLN A 70 75.61 18.91 -16.01
CA GLN A 70 76.38 19.50 -17.11
C GLN A 70 75.43 19.96 -18.23
N ASP A 71 75.44 21.28 -18.44
CA ASP A 71 74.78 21.98 -19.54
C ASP A 71 75.42 21.62 -20.88
N VAL A 72 74.58 21.34 -21.89
CA VAL A 72 74.52 21.95 -23.24
C VAL A 72 73.43 21.20 -24.03
N ALA A 73 72.48 21.95 -24.61
CA ALA A 73 71.27 21.54 -25.38
C ALA A 73 69.96 21.34 -24.57
N THR A 74 69.46 22.39 -23.92
CA THR A 74 68.37 22.30 -22.91
C THR A 74 66.95 22.68 -23.35
N ARG A 75 66.67 23.02 -24.61
CA ARG A 75 65.26 23.22 -25.06
C ARG A 75 64.56 21.93 -25.52
N ASP A 76 65.28 21.04 -26.20
CA ASP A 76 64.73 19.73 -26.62
C ASP A 76 64.78 18.69 -25.47
N MET A 77 65.75 18.79 -24.55
CA MET A 77 65.87 17.86 -23.43
C MET A 77 64.87 18.13 -22.28
N GLU A 78 64.47 19.39 -22.04
CA GLU A 78 63.42 19.71 -21.07
C GLU A 78 62.03 19.29 -21.55
N THR A 79 61.74 19.45 -22.85
CA THR A 79 60.49 18.97 -23.48
C THR A 79 60.44 17.44 -23.47
N VAL A 80 61.52 16.76 -23.86
CA VAL A 80 61.63 15.28 -23.79
C VAL A 80 61.52 14.76 -22.34
N ARG A 81 62.07 15.46 -21.33
CA ARG A 81 61.94 15.08 -19.91
C ARG A 81 60.52 15.29 -19.39
N ARG A 82 59.83 16.35 -19.84
CA ARG A 82 58.41 16.61 -19.53
C ARG A 82 57.50 15.58 -20.18
N ASP A 83 57.75 15.24 -21.44
CA ASP A 83 57.00 14.21 -22.18
C ASP A 83 57.20 12.82 -21.56
N SER A 84 58.43 12.49 -21.14
CA SER A 84 58.73 11.25 -20.41
C SER A 84 58.04 11.20 -19.04
N PHE A 85 57.94 12.32 -18.33
CA PHE A 85 57.22 12.40 -17.06
C PHE A 85 55.70 12.24 -17.26
N MET A 86 55.13 12.92 -18.25
CA MET A 86 53.72 12.79 -18.62
C MET A 86 53.38 11.37 -19.07
N ALA A 87 54.27 10.71 -19.82
CA ALA A 87 54.10 9.30 -20.21
C ALA A 87 54.14 8.34 -19.01
N ALA A 88 54.99 8.60 -18.01
CA ALA A 88 55.03 7.81 -16.77
C ALA A 88 53.76 8.01 -15.92
N LEU A 89 53.29 9.26 -15.81
CA LEU A 89 52.04 9.60 -15.13
C LEU A 89 50.84 8.95 -15.83
N GLU A 90 50.80 8.97 -17.16
CA GLU A 90 49.75 8.33 -17.95
C GLU A 90 49.77 6.79 -17.78
N LYS A 91 50.96 6.18 -17.75
CA LYS A 91 51.11 4.73 -17.49
C LYS A 91 50.61 4.34 -16.09
N ASP A 92 50.97 5.11 -15.08
CA ASP A 92 50.55 4.91 -13.69
C ASP A 92 49.02 5.14 -13.52
N ALA A 93 48.47 6.18 -14.17
CA ALA A 93 47.02 6.39 -14.25
C ALA A 93 46.29 5.21 -14.92
N LYS A 94 46.82 4.68 -16.04
CA LYS A 94 46.29 3.49 -16.72
C LYS A 94 46.34 2.25 -15.82
N GLU A 95 47.42 2.07 -15.06
CA GLU A 95 47.54 0.93 -14.13
C GLU A 95 46.54 1.05 -12.96
N ARG A 96 46.40 2.23 -12.36
CA ARG A 96 45.39 2.47 -11.32
C ARG A 96 43.98 2.25 -11.84
N ALA A 97 43.66 2.72 -13.04
CA ALA A 97 42.37 2.47 -13.68
C ALA A 97 42.12 0.98 -13.90
N LYS A 98 43.12 0.22 -14.38
CA LYS A 98 43.02 -1.23 -14.55
C LYS A 98 42.80 -1.96 -13.21
N ARG A 99 43.48 -1.52 -12.14
CA ARG A 99 43.33 -2.07 -10.79
C ARG A 99 41.94 -1.80 -10.20
N ARG A 100 41.44 -0.55 -10.33
CA ARG A 100 40.08 -0.18 -9.93
C ARG A 100 39.04 -1.04 -10.64
N LYS A 101 39.15 -1.21 -11.96
CA LYS A 101 38.25 -2.07 -12.74
C LYS A 101 38.30 -3.54 -12.33
N LYS A 102 39.48 -4.06 -11.96
CA LYS A 102 39.61 -5.43 -11.43
C LYS A 102 38.93 -5.56 -10.06
N ASN A 103 39.18 -4.61 -9.15
CA ASN A 103 38.58 -4.61 -7.83
C ASN A 103 37.06 -4.46 -7.89
N GLU A 104 36.56 -3.61 -8.77
CA GLU A 104 35.12 -3.43 -9.03
C GLU A 104 34.47 -4.74 -9.52
N ARG A 105 35.13 -5.48 -10.42
CA ARG A 105 34.64 -6.80 -10.85
C ARG A 105 34.61 -7.81 -9.69
N LEU A 106 35.64 -7.82 -8.85
CA LEU A 106 35.71 -8.69 -7.67
C LEU A 106 34.64 -8.32 -6.64
N ALA A 107 34.45 -7.03 -6.35
CA ALA A 107 33.41 -6.52 -5.47
C ALA A 107 32.02 -6.89 -5.97
N ASN A 108 31.76 -6.75 -7.28
CA ASN A 108 30.50 -7.18 -7.88
C ASN A 108 30.29 -8.70 -7.76
N ALA A 109 31.32 -9.52 -7.98
CA ALA A 109 31.21 -10.97 -7.82
C ALA A 109 30.93 -11.37 -6.36
N LEU A 110 31.58 -10.71 -5.40
CA LEU A 110 31.33 -10.91 -3.96
C LEU A 110 29.93 -10.45 -3.55
N LYS A 111 29.46 -9.32 -4.10
CA LYS A 111 28.08 -8.84 -3.93
C LYS A 111 27.08 -9.89 -4.41
N GLU A 112 27.25 -10.47 -5.60
CA GLU A 112 26.32 -11.50 -6.08
C GLU A 112 26.34 -12.76 -5.20
N LYS A 113 27.52 -13.25 -4.79
CA LYS A 113 27.60 -14.36 -3.83
C LYS A 113 26.93 -14.03 -2.49
N GLY A 114 27.08 -12.80 -2.01
CA GLY A 114 26.41 -12.32 -0.80
C GLY A 114 24.89 -12.27 -0.96
N ASN A 115 24.40 -11.86 -2.15
CA ASN A 115 22.98 -11.88 -2.47
C ASN A 115 22.44 -13.32 -2.47
N ASP A 116 23.19 -14.28 -3.02
CA ASP A 116 22.83 -15.69 -3.02
C ASP A 116 22.73 -16.23 -1.58
N ALA A 117 23.75 -15.98 -0.75
CA ALA A 117 23.75 -16.36 0.66
C ALA A 117 22.56 -15.72 1.42
N PHE A 118 22.29 -14.44 1.18
CA PHE A 118 21.15 -13.73 1.77
C PHE A 118 19.82 -14.37 1.36
N SER A 119 19.66 -14.73 0.09
CA SER A 119 18.45 -15.37 -0.43
C SER A 119 18.21 -16.76 0.17
N ASN A 120 19.29 -17.47 0.53
CA ASN A 120 19.26 -18.75 1.23
C ASN A 120 19.02 -18.62 2.75
N GLY A 121 18.93 -17.39 3.27
CA GLY A 121 18.75 -17.13 4.70
C GLY A 121 20.04 -17.21 5.54
N ASP A 122 21.20 -17.42 4.92
CA ASP A 122 22.51 -17.39 5.60
C ASP A 122 23.03 -15.95 5.67
N TYR A 123 22.48 -15.20 6.63
CA TYR A 123 22.78 -13.78 6.81
C TYR A 123 24.22 -13.54 7.29
N ALA A 124 24.80 -14.47 8.06
CA ALA A 124 26.17 -14.33 8.56
C ALA A 124 27.19 -14.42 7.42
N THR A 125 27.06 -15.42 6.55
CA THR A 125 27.90 -15.54 5.36
C THR A 125 27.69 -14.38 4.39
N ALA A 126 26.43 -13.91 4.22
CA ALA A 126 26.16 -12.73 3.41
C ALA A 126 26.90 -11.47 3.93
N ILE A 127 26.89 -11.23 5.24
CA ILE A 127 27.63 -10.12 5.88
C ILE A 127 29.13 -10.23 5.61
N GLN A 128 29.71 -11.43 5.73
CA GLN A 128 31.12 -11.66 5.44
C GLN A 128 31.44 -11.31 3.98
N LEU A 129 30.68 -11.86 3.03
CA LEU A 129 30.88 -11.64 1.60
C LEU A 129 30.73 -10.17 1.20
N TYR A 130 29.75 -9.46 1.76
CA TYR A 130 29.62 -8.02 1.54
C TYR A 130 30.80 -7.23 2.13
N THR A 131 31.30 -7.64 3.30
CA THR A 131 32.47 -7.03 3.94
C THR A 131 33.72 -7.22 3.09
N GLU A 132 33.98 -8.44 2.61
CA GLU A 132 35.07 -8.72 1.67
C GLU A 132 34.92 -7.91 0.36
N GLY A 133 33.69 -7.69 -0.11
CA GLY A 133 33.40 -6.82 -1.24
C GLY A 133 33.80 -5.37 -0.98
N LEU A 134 33.45 -4.84 0.20
CA LEU A 134 33.78 -3.48 0.64
C LEU A 134 35.29 -3.28 0.83
N GLU A 135 36.04 -4.33 1.21
CA GLU A 135 37.50 -4.29 1.21
C GLU A 135 38.09 -4.09 -0.18
N LYS A 136 37.44 -4.62 -1.24
CA LYS A 136 37.88 -4.40 -2.63
C LYS A 136 37.46 -3.02 -3.14
N GLN A 137 36.27 -2.56 -2.76
CA GLN A 137 35.72 -1.28 -3.17
C GLN A 137 34.92 -0.62 -2.03
N LYS A 138 35.54 0.34 -1.35
CA LYS A 138 34.97 1.02 -0.18
C LYS A 138 33.86 2.03 -0.49
N ASP A 139 33.78 2.54 -1.72
CA ASP A 139 32.82 3.56 -2.16
C ASP A 139 31.55 2.94 -2.80
N MET A 140 31.30 1.66 -2.57
CA MET A 140 30.18 0.93 -3.17
C MET A 140 28.94 0.96 -2.27
N GLN A 141 28.12 2.00 -2.42
CA GLN A 141 26.88 2.23 -1.66
C GLN A 141 25.96 0.99 -1.55
N VAL A 142 25.85 0.19 -2.62
CA VAL A 142 24.97 -0.99 -2.66
C VAL A 142 25.41 -2.06 -1.65
N LEU A 143 26.71 -2.26 -1.46
CA LEU A 143 27.23 -3.25 -0.51
C LEU A 143 26.90 -2.88 0.93
N TYR A 144 27.02 -1.60 1.29
CA TYR A 144 26.59 -1.11 2.60
C TYR A 144 25.10 -1.33 2.83
N THR A 145 24.23 -0.98 1.86
CA THR A 145 22.79 -1.20 2.03
C THR A 145 22.41 -2.68 2.11
N ASN A 146 23.10 -3.55 1.36
CA ASN A 146 22.84 -4.99 1.40
C ASN A 146 23.33 -5.61 2.72
N ARG A 147 24.49 -5.17 3.24
CA ARG A 147 24.99 -5.59 4.56
C ARG A 147 24.12 -5.07 5.70
N ALA A 148 23.65 -3.83 5.64
CA ALA A 148 22.66 -3.27 6.55
C ALA A 148 21.37 -4.13 6.57
N GLN A 149 20.89 -4.56 5.41
CA GLN A 149 19.72 -5.43 5.32
C GLN A 149 19.97 -6.82 5.96
N ALA A 150 21.18 -7.36 5.85
CA ALA A 150 21.56 -8.60 6.53
C ALA A 150 21.68 -8.42 8.05
N HIS A 151 22.29 -7.33 8.52
CA HIS A 151 22.31 -6.96 9.95
C HIS A 151 20.91 -6.77 10.53
N MET A 152 19.99 -6.20 9.75
CA MET A 152 18.58 -6.06 10.15
C MET A 152 17.92 -7.43 10.41
N LYS A 153 18.23 -8.45 9.60
CA LYS A 153 17.73 -9.82 9.80
C LYS A 153 18.29 -10.48 11.05
N LEU A 154 19.50 -10.12 11.45
CA LEU A 154 20.12 -10.55 12.70
C LEU A 154 19.78 -9.64 13.90
N GLN A 155 18.89 -8.65 13.72
CA GLN A 155 18.48 -7.69 14.75
C GLN A 155 19.63 -6.83 15.31
N GLU A 156 20.70 -6.65 14.54
CA GLU A 156 21.87 -5.86 14.93
C GLU A 156 21.68 -4.37 14.55
N TYR A 157 20.63 -3.74 15.09
CA TYR A 157 20.13 -2.43 14.62
C TYR A 157 21.17 -1.29 14.63
N LYS A 158 22.08 -1.26 15.63
CA LYS A 158 23.17 -0.27 15.66
C LYS A 158 24.13 -0.40 14.49
N LYS A 159 24.42 -1.63 14.04
CA LYS A 159 25.27 -1.88 12.86
C LYS A 159 24.57 -1.48 11.57
N VAL A 160 23.23 -1.66 11.50
CA VAL A 160 22.41 -1.16 10.39
C VAL A 160 22.57 0.35 10.24
N ILE A 161 22.44 1.11 11.33
CA ILE A 161 22.56 2.58 11.30
C ILE A 161 23.95 2.98 10.79
N ASN A 162 25.03 2.40 11.33
CA ASN A 162 26.39 2.69 10.87
C ASN A 162 26.58 2.38 9.37
N ASP A 163 26.10 1.24 8.87
CA ASP A 163 26.19 0.91 7.44
C ASP A 163 25.34 1.86 6.58
N CYS A 164 24.18 2.29 7.06
CA CYS A 164 23.36 3.29 6.37
C CYS A 164 24.05 4.66 6.31
N GLU A 165 24.70 5.10 7.38
CA GLU A 165 25.50 6.35 7.38
C GLU A 165 26.64 6.27 6.37
N TRP A 166 27.35 5.14 6.29
CA TRP A 166 28.39 4.92 5.26
C TRP A 166 27.81 4.89 3.84
N ALA A 167 26.64 4.27 3.65
CA ALA A 167 25.94 4.30 2.37
C ALA A 167 25.56 5.73 1.96
N LEU A 168 25.13 6.56 2.91
CA LEU A 168 24.77 7.97 2.68
C LEU A 168 25.99 8.84 2.40
N LYS A 169 27.16 8.56 3.00
CA LYS A 169 28.44 9.19 2.61
C LYS A 169 28.84 8.87 1.17
N CYS A 170 28.46 7.69 0.65
CA CYS A 170 28.71 7.33 -0.74
C CYS A 170 27.67 7.97 -1.69
N ASN A 171 26.41 8.01 -1.28
CA ASN A 171 25.32 8.63 -2.02
C ASN A 171 24.25 9.15 -1.06
N GLU A 172 24.21 10.47 -0.88
CA GLU A 172 23.29 11.15 0.03
C GLU A 172 21.82 10.97 -0.35
N LYS A 173 21.52 10.62 -1.61
CA LYS A 173 20.15 10.40 -2.10
C LYS A 173 19.73 8.92 -2.05
N CYS A 174 20.43 8.08 -1.27
CA CYS A 174 20.12 6.67 -1.15
C CYS A 174 18.87 6.40 -0.32
N ILE A 175 17.71 6.26 -0.98
CA ILE A 175 16.42 5.98 -0.34
C ILE A 175 16.44 4.66 0.46
N LYS A 176 17.16 3.63 -0.01
CA LYS A 176 17.27 2.35 0.72
C LYS A 176 17.97 2.51 2.07
N ALA A 177 19.00 3.37 2.14
CA ALA A 177 19.71 3.63 3.39
C ALA A 177 18.78 4.32 4.41
N TYR A 178 18.08 5.39 4.01
CA TYR A 178 17.08 6.05 4.86
C TYR A 178 15.98 5.10 5.33
N PHE A 179 15.47 4.24 4.45
CA PHE A 179 14.46 3.24 4.81
C PHE A 179 14.97 2.23 5.85
N HIS A 180 16.17 1.68 5.67
CA HIS A 180 16.75 0.75 6.64
C HIS A 180 17.12 1.43 7.96
N MET A 181 17.57 2.69 7.92
CA MET A 181 17.89 3.49 9.10
C MET A 181 16.63 3.81 9.91
N GLY A 182 15.53 4.23 9.26
CA GLY A 182 14.25 4.42 9.91
C GLY A 182 13.73 3.16 10.60
N LYS A 183 13.85 1.99 9.93
CA LYS A 183 13.50 0.70 10.54
C LYS A 183 14.38 0.35 11.75
N ALA A 184 15.66 0.67 11.70
CA ALA A 184 16.58 0.39 12.81
C ALA A 184 16.28 1.27 14.02
N HIS A 185 16.06 2.57 13.80
CA HIS A 185 15.63 3.49 14.86
C HIS A 185 14.27 3.10 15.46
N LEU A 186 13.31 2.70 14.61
CA LEU A 186 12.02 2.19 15.09
C LEU A 186 12.19 0.97 16.01
N ALA A 187 13.05 0.03 15.63
CA ALA A 187 13.33 -1.16 16.44
C ALA A 187 14.08 -0.83 17.75
N LEU A 188 14.86 0.25 17.76
CA LEU A 188 15.49 0.81 18.97
C LEU A 188 14.56 1.71 19.79
N LYS A 189 13.31 1.92 19.34
CA LYS A 189 12.31 2.83 19.94
C LYS A 189 12.70 4.32 19.88
N ASP A 190 13.63 4.67 19.00
CA ASP A 190 14.00 6.06 18.70
C ASP A 190 13.00 6.65 17.68
N TYR A 191 11.76 6.90 18.10
CA TYR A 191 10.67 7.27 17.20
C TYR A 191 10.90 8.61 16.46
N SER A 192 11.60 9.57 17.07
CA SER A 192 11.95 10.85 16.42
C SER A 192 12.89 10.64 15.23
N GLU A 193 13.98 9.89 15.45
CA GLU A 193 14.99 9.62 14.41
C GLU A 193 14.46 8.71 13.30
N SER A 194 13.54 7.81 13.66
CA SER A 194 12.80 7.00 12.68
C SER A 194 11.98 7.87 11.73
N ARG A 195 11.18 8.82 12.26
CA ARG A 195 10.40 9.76 11.43
C ARG A 195 11.29 10.65 10.58
N ASN A 196 12.37 11.19 11.15
CA ASN A 196 13.35 12.01 10.42
C ASN A 196 13.94 11.23 9.23
N SER A 197 14.30 9.96 9.44
CA SER A 197 14.84 9.09 8.39
C SER A 197 13.81 8.84 7.28
N TYR A 198 12.56 8.58 7.61
CA TYR A 198 11.51 8.37 6.61
C TYR A 198 11.11 9.67 5.88
N GLN A 199 11.12 10.82 6.55
CA GLN A 199 10.86 12.12 5.93
C GLN A 199 11.83 12.40 4.77
N LYS A 200 13.10 12.00 4.91
CA LYS A 200 14.11 12.13 3.86
C LYS A 200 13.74 11.37 2.58
N ILE A 201 13.00 10.26 2.68
CA ILE A 201 12.56 9.51 1.50
C ILE A 201 11.66 10.36 0.61
N LEU A 202 10.73 11.11 1.23
CA LEU A 202 9.80 11.99 0.52
C LEU A 202 10.49 13.23 -0.05
N GLU A 203 11.47 13.78 0.69
CA GLU A 203 12.30 14.90 0.21
C GLU A 203 13.12 14.53 -1.04
N ILE A 204 13.60 13.28 -1.12
CA ILE A 204 14.40 12.80 -2.26
C ILE A 204 13.51 12.44 -3.45
N ASP A 205 12.38 11.75 -3.19
CA ASP A 205 11.49 11.23 -4.22
C ASP A 205 10.02 11.42 -3.81
N PRO A 206 9.38 12.52 -4.26
CA PRO A 206 7.98 12.79 -3.98
C PRO A 206 7.01 11.71 -4.47
N GLN A 207 7.40 10.87 -5.43
CA GLN A 207 6.55 9.78 -5.93
C GLN A 207 6.41 8.64 -4.92
N LYS A 208 7.21 8.61 -3.86
CA LYS A 208 7.16 7.61 -2.78
C LYS A 208 6.27 7.99 -1.61
N GLU A 209 5.31 8.89 -1.82
CA GLU A 209 4.34 9.31 -0.80
C GLU A 209 3.63 8.13 -0.13
N SER A 210 3.24 7.10 -0.89
CA SER A 210 2.61 5.89 -0.32
C SER A 210 3.55 5.14 0.62
N LEU A 211 4.83 4.96 0.26
CA LEU A 211 5.81 4.30 1.12
C LEU A 211 6.07 5.12 2.39
N PHE A 212 6.17 6.45 2.25
CA PHE A 212 6.34 7.35 3.38
C PHE A 212 5.17 7.25 4.36
N LYS A 213 3.92 7.30 3.87
CA LYS A 213 2.72 7.13 4.69
C LYS A 213 2.72 5.80 5.44
N ASP A 214 3.03 4.70 4.74
CA ASP A 214 3.12 3.37 5.36
C ASP A 214 4.15 3.34 6.50
N CYS A 215 5.32 3.94 6.28
CA CYS A 215 6.40 3.98 7.28
C CYS A 215 6.01 4.87 8.48
N MET A 216 5.43 6.04 8.26
CA MET A 216 4.99 6.94 9.34
C MET A 216 3.89 6.28 10.19
N ASN A 217 2.93 5.63 9.53
CA ASN A 217 1.89 4.86 10.22
C ASN A 217 2.49 3.73 11.06
N GLU A 218 3.53 3.04 10.57
CA GLU A 218 4.26 2.01 11.34
C GLU A 218 4.90 2.59 12.61
N VAL A 219 5.50 3.78 12.52
CA VAL A 219 6.10 4.46 13.69
C VAL A 219 5.02 4.88 14.69
N ASP A 220 3.96 5.53 14.22
CA ASP A 220 2.87 6.02 15.07
C ASP A 220 2.16 4.87 15.80
N LEU A 221 1.95 3.74 15.11
CA LEU A 221 1.35 2.55 15.69
C LEU A 221 2.24 1.95 16.78
N GLN A 222 3.55 1.84 16.54
CA GLN A 222 4.49 1.26 17.49
C GLN A 222 4.65 2.14 18.74
N GLU A 223 4.75 3.47 18.57
CA GLU A 223 4.81 4.41 19.69
C GLU A 223 3.51 4.42 20.49
N ARG A 224 2.35 4.39 19.83
CA ARG A 224 1.05 4.29 20.50
C ARG A 224 0.95 3.00 21.31
N LYS A 225 1.34 1.87 20.72
CA LYS A 225 1.37 0.56 21.39
C LYS A 225 2.21 0.58 22.66
N GLU A 226 3.41 1.17 22.62
CA GLU A 226 4.27 1.27 23.81
C GLU A 226 3.62 2.11 24.91
N LYS A 227 3.07 3.27 24.57
CA LYS A 227 2.36 4.13 25.53
C LYS A 227 1.14 3.44 26.15
N GLU A 228 0.41 2.67 25.35
CA GLU A 228 -0.71 1.85 25.84
C GLU A 228 -0.23 0.78 26.83
N GLU A 229 0.88 0.11 26.54
CA GLU A 229 1.47 -0.92 27.42
C GLU A 229 2.03 -0.33 28.73
N GLU A 230 2.70 0.81 28.68
CA GLU A 230 3.19 1.54 29.86
C GLU A 230 2.02 1.95 30.76
N LYS A 231 1.01 2.63 30.19
CA LYS A 231 -0.19 3.04 30.92
C LYS A 231 -0.92 1.84 31.53
N ALA A 232 -1.05 0.75 30.78
CA ALA A 232 -1.69 -0.47 31.26
C ALA A 232 -0.95 -1.09 32.45
N LEU A 233 0.38 -1.06 32.43
CA LEU A 233 1.21 -1.52 33.53
C LEU A 233 1.05 -0.63 34.77
N GLU A 234 1.03 0.70 34.62
CA GLU A 234 0.82 1.65 35.71
C GLU A 234 -0.55 1.46 36.39
N GLU A 235 -1.63 1.36 35.60
CA GLU A 235 -2.98 1.12 36.15
C GLU A 235 -3.11 -0.26 36.81
N PHE A 236 -2.40 -1.27 36.31
CA PHE A 236 -2.32 -2.57 36.97
C PHE A 236 -1.59 -2.47 38.31
N GLN A 237 -0.46 -1.75 38.36
CA GLN A 237 0.32 -1.55 39.60
C GLN A 237 -0.41 -0.70 40.64
N SER A 238 -1.27 0.24 40.21
CA SER A 238 -2.11 1.03 41.12
C SER A 238 -3.25 0.23 41.76
N GLY A 239 -3.48 -1.02 41.31
CA GLY A 239 -4.50 -1.89 41.86
C GLY A 239 -5.91 -1.61 41.31
N LYS A 240 -6.03 -1.01 40.11
CA LYS A 240 -7.32 -0.85 39.42
C LYS A 240 -8.02 -2.21 39.34
N TYR A 241 -9.21 -2.31 39.94
CA TYR A 241 -9.93 -3.59 40.10
C TYR A 241 -10.14 -4.34 38.78
N THR A 242 -10.55 -3.64 37.72
CA THR A 242 -10.78 -4.22 36.39
C THR A 242 -9.49 -4.77 35.77
N ALA A 243 -8.37 -4.05 35.92
CA ALA A 243 -7.05 -4.48 35.46
C ALA A 243 -6.58 -5.78 36.16
N VAL A 244 -6.75 -5.86 37.48
CA VAL A 244 -6.40 -7.06 38.26
C VAL A 244 -7.31 -8.24 37.88
N SER A 245 -8.62 -7.98 37.74
CA SER A 245 -9.63 -8.97 37.35
C SER A 245 -9.30 -9.65 36.02
N VAL A 246 -8.91 -8.89 35.00
CA VAL A 246 -8.53 -9.45 33.68
C VAL A 246 -7.44 -10.51 33.82
N LYS A 247 -6.37 -10.21 34.57
CA LYS A 247 -5.25 -11.14 34.76
C LYS A 247 -5.68 -12.41 35.51
N GLU A 248 -6.47 -12.27 36.58
CA GLU A 248 -6.97 -13.41 37.36
C GLU A 248 -7.91 -14.30 36.54
N LEU A 249 -8.78 -13.70 35.73
CA LEU A 249 -9.73 -14.43 34.87
C LEU A 249 -8.99 -15.19 33.77
N LEU A 250 -7.97 -14.60 33.15
CA LEU A 250 -7.12 -15.29 32.18
C LEU A 250 -6.42 -16.51 32.80
N GLN A 251 -5.92 -16.39 34.03
CA GLN A 251 -5.34 -17.52 34.76
C GLN A 251 -6.36 -18.63 35.03
N LYS A 252 -7.60 -18.28 35.39
CA LYS A 252 -8.69 -19.25 35.58
C LYS A 252 -9.05 -19.96 34.27
N LEU A 253 -9.16 -19.22 33.17
CA LEU A 253 -9.47 -19.76 31.83
C LEU A 253 -8.35 -20.65 31.26
N ASN A 254 -7.12 -20.53 31.77
CA ASN A 254 -6.01 -21.40 31.37
C ASN A 254 -6.09 -22.82 31.97
N ARG A 255 -7.03 -23.09 32.89
CA ARG A 255 -7.22 -24.44 33.43
C ARG A 255 -7.65 -25.40 32.32
N PRO A 256 -6.95 -26.52 32.10
CA PRO A 256 -7.33 -27.48 31.07
C PRO A 256 -8.58 -28.29 31.47
N ASP A 257 -9.18 -28.95 30.47
CA ASP A 257 -10.19 -29.99 30.60
C ASP A 257 -11.46 -29.60 31.40
N GLN A 258 -11.82 -28.32 31.43
CA GLN A 258 -13.10 -27.88 31.97
C GLN A 258 -14.24 -28.11 30.96
N ASN A 259 -15.48 -28.10 31.45
CA ASN A 259 -16.65 -28.19 30.59
C ASN A 259 -16.76 -26.96 29.66
N ILE A 260 -17.32 -27.12 28.47
CA ILE A 260 -17.50 -26.03 27.51
C ILE A 260 -18.24 -24.81 28.07
N LEU A 261 -19.23 -25.01 28.94
CA LEU A 261 -19.99 -23.93 29.59
C LEU A 261 -19.16 -23.16 30.62
N TYR A 262 -18.15 -23.81 31.24
CA TYR A 262 -17.19 -23.11 32.09
C TYR A 262 -16.43 -22.05 31.30
N TYR A 263 -15.95 -22.42 30.11
CA TYR A 263 -15.24 -21.48 29.24
C TYR A 263 -16.18 -20.40 28.69
N ALA A 264 -17.38 -20.78 28.22
CA ALA A 264 -18.35 -19.81 27.72
C ALA A 264 -18.71 -18.75 28.79
N GLY A 265 -19.04 -19.19 30.00
CA GLY A 265 -19.34 -18.29 31.12
C GLY A 265 -18.13 -17.46 31.55
N GLY A 266 -16.95 -18.08 31.70
CA GLY A 266 -15.73 -17.37 32.09
C GLY A 266 -15.29 -16.32 31.07
N ILE A 267 -15.47 -16.60 29.77
CA ILE A 267 -15.20 -15.65 28.68
C ILE A 267 -16.18 -14.47 28.73
N ARG A 268 -17.45 -14.68 29.06
CA ARG A 268 -18.42 -13.57 29.24
C ARG A 268 -18.03 -12.67 30.41
N VAL A 269 -17.67 -13.24 31.56
CA VAL A 269 -17.20 -12.46 32.72
C VAL A 269 -15.91 -11.69 32.39
N LEU A 270 -15.00 -12.31 31.63
CA LEU A 270 -13.80 -11.63 31.12
C LEU A 270 -14.17 -10.47 30.20
N THR A 271 -15.10 -10.69 29.26
CA THR A 271 -15.60 -9.66 28.34
C THR A 271 -16.18 -8.47 29.10
N GLU A 272 -16.99 -8.72 30.14
CA GLU A 272 -17.54 -7.67 30.98
C GLU A 272 -16.47 -6.86 31.73
N SER A 273 -15.30 -7.46 31.97
CA SER A 273 -14.16 -6.79 32.61
C SER A 273 -13.38 -5.91 31.63
N ILE A 274 -13.53 -6.08 30.30
CA ILE A 274 -12.89 -5.23 29.30
C ILE A 274 -13.71 -3.94 29.14
N LYS A 275 -13.27 -2.84 29.76
CA LYS A 275 -13.99 -1.55 29.71
C LYS A 275 -13.30 -0.54 28.79
N ASP A 276 -11.98 -0.48 28.85
CA ASP A 276 -11.18 0.50 28.14
C ASP A 276 -9.90 -0.10 27.56
N CYS A 277 -9.08 0.76 26.94
CA CYS A 277 -7.82 0.38 26.31
C CYS A 277 -6.83 -0.28 27.28
N THR A 278 -6.89 0.03 28.57
CA THR A 278 -6.04 -0.59 29.59
C THR A 278 -6.33 -2.08 29.69
N GLU A 279 -7.60 -2.47 29.86
CA GLU A 279 -7.95 -3.89 29.97
C GLU A 279 -7.75 -4.65 28.66
N GLN A 280 -7.97 -4.00 27.52
CA GLN A 280 -7.65 -4.57 26.20
C GLN A 280 -6.14 -4.86 26.07
N THR A 281 -5.31 -3.95 26.55
CA THR A 281 -3.85 -4.08 26.51
C THR A 281 -3.38 -5.15 27.49
N LEU A 282 -3.93 -5.17 28.71
CA LEU A 282 -3.65 -6.21 29.70
C LEU A 282 -4.07 -7.60 29.20
N PHE A 283 -5.20 -7.70 28.51
CA PHE A 283 -5.62 -8.95 27.88
C PHE A 283 -4.53 -9.47 26.94
N ARG A 284 -4.02 -8.62 26.05
CA ARG A 284 -2.98 -9.00 25.09
C ARG A 284 -1.64 -9.31 25.75
N THR A 285 -1.17 -8.49 26.68
CA THR A 285 0.15 -8.66 27.34
C THR A 285 0.19 -9.82 28.32
N ASN A 286 -0.97 -10.34 28.76
CA ASN A 286 -1.09 -11.52 29.61
C ASN A 286 -1.51 -12.78 28.81
N ASN A 287 -1.09 -12.89 27.55
CA ASN A 287 -1.33 -14.04 26.67
C ASN A 287 -2.81 -14.38 26.41
N GLY A 288 -3.70 -13.39 26.45
CA GLY A 288 -5.14 -13.62 26.25
C GLY A 288 -5.49 -14.23 24.89
N PHE A 289 -4.76 -13.89 23.83
CA PHE A 289 -4.95 -14.51 22.51
C PHE A 289 -4.47 -15.96 22.45
N SER A 290 -3.47 -16.33 23.26
CA SER A 290 -2.93 -17.70 23.32
C SER A 290 -3.93 -18.71 23.89
N ILE A 291 -4.94 -18.25 24.64
CA ILE A 291 -6.01 -19.13 25.14
C ILE A 291 -6.70 -19.89 23.98
N ILE A 292 -6.75 -19.29 22.78
CA ILE A 292 -7.30 -19.94 21.58
C ILE A 292 -6.45 -21.15 21.16
N SER A 293 -5.12 -20.96 21.12
CA SER A 293 -4.17 -21.99 20.70
C SER A 293 -3.88 -22.99 21.80
N ASP A 294 -3.94 -22.62 23.06
CA ASP A 294 -3.44 -23.46 24.15
C ASP A 294 -4.54 -24.36 24.71
N ASN A 295 -5.78 -23.86 24.73
CA ASN A 295 -6.92 -24.59 25.26
C ASN A 295 -7.67 -25.37 24.17
N LYS A 296 -7.58 -26.71 24.21
CA LYS A 296 -8.20 -27.61 23.23
C LYS A 296 -9.73 -27.49 23.16
N VAL A 297 -10.41 -27.19 24.28
CA VAL A 297 -11.88 -27.06 24.32
C VAL A 297 -12.30 -25.78 23.62
N ILE A 298 -11.61 -24.67 23.90
CA ILE A 298 -11.83 -23.37 23.25
C ILE A 298 -11.57 -23.48 21.75
N ARG A 299 -10.45 -24.09 21.36
CA ARG A 299 -10.11 -24.32 19.95
C ARG A 299 -11.15 -25.19 19.24
N ARG A 300 -11.64 -26.25 19.89
CA ARG A 300 -12.67 -27.13 19.33
C ARG A 300 -13.99 -26.39 19.12
N GLY A 301 -14.38 -25.54 20.08
CA GLY A 301 -15.58 -24.70 19.99
C GLY A 301 -15.64 -23.88 18.70
N LEU A 302 -14.49 -23.41 18.20
CA LEU A 302 -14.40 -22.66 16.95
C LEU A 302 -14.56 -23.51 15.69
N SER A 303 -14.32 -24.83 15.77
CA SER A 303 -14.25 -25.73 14.61
C SER A 303 -15.56 -26.46 14.28
N VAL A 304 -16.52 -26.51 15.21
CA VAL A 304 -17.75 -27.31 15.09
C VAL A 304 -18.97 -26.48 15.49
N ALA A 305 -19.34 -25.50 14.67
CA ALA A 305 -20.62 -24.80 14.82
C ALA A 305 -21.72 -25.51 14.01
N LYS A 306 -21.85 -26.83 14.18
CA LYS A 306 -22.95 -27.61 13.61
C LYS A 306 -23.72 -28.28 14.75
N GLU A 307 -24.87 -27.70 15.07
CA GLU A 307 -25.98 -28.29 15.85
C GLU A 307 -25.85 -28.38 17.39
N ASN A 308 -24.67 -28.26 18.00
CA ASN A 308 -24.55 -28.29 19.47
C ASN A 308 -24.70 -26.89 20.11
N THR A 309 -25.78 -26.69 20.88
CA THR A 309 -26.08 -25.43 21.59
C THR A 309 -24.93 -24.92 22.45
N ALA A 310 -24.16 -25.80 23.08
CA ALA A 310 -23.08 -25.41 23.98
C ALA A 310 -21.82 -24.94 23.21
N GLU A 311 -21.56 -25.50 22.02
CA GLU A 311 -20.48 -25.07 21.13
C GLU A 311 -20.81 -23.74 20.45
N ALA A 312 -22.08 -23.55 20.08
CA ALA A 312 -22.57 -22.27 19.59
C ALA A 312 -22.42 -21.17 20.65
N GLU A 313 -22.79 -21.43 21.91
CA GLU A 313 -22.67 -20.47 23.00
C GLU A 313 -21.20 -20.07 23.29
N LEU A 314 -20.28 -21.02 23.23
CA LEU A 314 -18.85 -20.74 23.35
C LEU A 314 -18.35 -19.88 22.17
N SER A 315 -18.73 -20.21 20.94
CA SER A 315 -18.37 -19.44 19.74
C SER A 315 -18.88 -17.99 19.80
N ILE A 316 -20.14 -17.81 20.19
CA ILE A 316 -20.74 -16.49 20.40
C ILE A 316 -19.96 -15.71 21.46
N SER A 317 -19.67 -16.35 22.60
CA SER A 317 -18.92 -15.70 23.69
C SER A 317 -17.51 -15.29 23.26
N LEU A 318 -16.82 -16.11 22.47
CA LEU A 318 -15.51 -15.77 21.89
C LEU A 318 -15.59 -14.60 20.90
N LEU A 319 -16.58 -14.60 20.00
CA LEU A 319 -16.77 -13.52 19.04
C LEU A 319 -17.07 -12.18 19.73
N ILE A 320 -17.83 -12.18 20.81
CA ILE A 320 -18.11 -10.98 21.61
C ILE A 320 -16.86 -10.53 22.36
N LEU A 321 -16.10 -11.46 22.97
CA LEU A 321 -14.81 -11.13 23.58
C LEU A 321 -13.86 -10.49 22.56
N TRP A 322 -13.76 -11.06 21.37
CA TRP A 322 -12.93 -10.54 20.29
C TRP A 322 -13.34 -9.13 19.86
N GLN A 323 -14.65 -8.86 19.78
CA GLN A 323 -15.14 -7.49 19.54
C GLN A 323 -14.70 -6.55 20.66
N ALA A 324 -14.89 -6.94 21.93
CA ALA A 324 -14.53 -6.11 23.08
C ALA A 324 -13.02 -5.81 23.16
N VAL A 325 -12.16 -6.81 22.92
CA VAL A 325 -10.71 -6.62 22.98
C VAL A 325 -10.15 -5.88 21.76
N CYS A 326 -10.82 -5.94 20.60
CA CYS A 326 -10.34 -5.31 19.37
C CYS A 326 -10.94 -3.91 19.12
N ALA A 327 -12.02 -3.54 19.81
CA ALA A 327 -12.70 -2.25 19.64
C ALA A 327 -11.74 -1.08 19.87
N GLY A 328 -11.41 -0.35 18.79
CA GLY A 328 -10.48 0.78 18.84
C GLY A 328 -9.02 0.43 19.11
N ASN A 329 -8.65 -0.86 19.21
CA ASN A 329 -7.28 -1.29 19.50
C ASN A 329 -6.67 -2.02 18.29
N GLU A 330 -5.86 -1.30 17.51
CA GLU A 330 -5.29 -1.78 16.25
C GLU A 330 -4.27 -2.91 16.43
N GLU A 331 -3.52 -2.93 17.53
CA GLU A 331 -2.56 -4.00 17.79
C GLU A 331 -3.27 -5.31 18.17
N ASN A 332 -4.37 -5.23 18.94
CA ASN A 332 -5.22 -6.38 19.22
C ASN A 332 -5.88 -6.90 17.94
N GLN A 333 -6.36 -6.01 17.07
CA GLN A 333 -6.86 -6.38 15.74
C GLN A 333 -5.81 -7.14 14.92
N ARG A 334 -4.58 -6.61 14.88
CA ARG A 334 -3.46 -7.23 14.17
C ARG A 334 -3.15 -8.62 14.72
N LEU A 335 -3.04 -8.79 16.04
CA LEU A 335 -2.74 -10.08 16.64
C LEU A 335 -3.84 -11.11 16.39
N LEU A 336 -5.10 -10.73 16.52
CA LEU A 336 -6.20 -11.67 16.34
C LEU A 336 -6.27 -12.18 14.88
N LEU A 337 -6.23 -11.30 13.88
CA LEU A 337 -6.32 -11.71 12.48
C LEU A 337 -5.07 -12.40 11.94
N THR A 338 -3.90 -12.11 12.52
CA THR A 338 -2.65 -12.81 12.16
C THR A 338 -2.54 -14.19 12.83
N HIS A 339 -3.40 -14.49 13.81
CA HIS A 339 -3.42 -15.80 14.46
C HIS A 339 -3.87 -16.90 13.48
N PRO A 340 -3.09 -17.99 13.30
CA PRO A 340 -3.37 -19.02 12.29
C PRO A 340 -4.75 -19.66 12.43
N ASP A 341 -5.15 -20.03 13.66
CA ASP A 341 -6.44 -20.67 13.91
C ASP A 341 -7.62 -19.74 13.58
N VAL A 342 -7.54 -18.46 13.98
CA VAL A 342 -8.61 -17.49 13.75
C VAL A 342 -8.80 -17.27 12.25
N ASN A 343 -7.72 -17.17 11.50
CA ASN A 343 -7.76 -16.97 10.06
C ASN A 343 -8.48 -18.13 9.33
N VAL A 344 -8.27 -19.37 9.78
CA VAL A 344 -8.96 -20.55 9.22
C VAL A 344 -10.43 -20.62 9.65
N GLN A 345 -10.73 -20.31 10.91
CA GLN A 345 -12.05 -20.50 11.48
C GLN A 345 -13.04 -19.37 11.16
N LEU A 346 -12.57 -18.12 11.02
CA LEU A 346 -13.46 -16.97 10.83
C LEU A 346 -14.37 -17.08 9.58
N PRO A 347 -13.89 -17.53 8.40
CA PRO A 347 -14.78 -17.84 7.29
C PRO A 347 -15.79 -18.96 7.59
N MET A 348 -15.42 -19.95 8.39
CA MET A 348 -16.34 -21.04 8.76
C MET A 348 -17.46 -20.54 9.68
N LEU A 349 -17.12 -19.66 10.65
CA LEU A 349 -18.10 -19.02 11.53
C LEU A 349 -19.06 -18.12 10.76
N LEU A 350 -18.56 -17.36 9.78
CA LEU A 350 -19.40 -16.52 8.92
C LEU A 350 -20.35 -17.34 8.03
N SER A 351 -19.99 -18.58 7.68
CA SER A 351 -20.86 -19.54 6.97
C SER A 351 -21.63 -20.50 7.89
N SER A 352 -21.66 -20.27 9.21
CA SER A 352 -22.38 -21.15 10.15
C SER A 352 -23.89 -21.13 9.91
N ASP A 353 -24.58 -22.24 10.16
CA ASP A 353 -26.04 -22.30 10.11
C ASP A 353 -26.72 -21.56 11.28
N VAL A 354 -25.96 -21.12 12.29
CA VAL A 354 -26.48 -20.40 13.47
C VAL A 354 -26.52 -18.89 13.21
N PRO A 355 -27.71 -18.25 13.17
CA PRO A 355 -27.82 -16.83 12.84
C PRO A 355 -27.03 -15.88 13.74
N GLU A 356 -27.01 -16.17 15.05
CA GLU A 356 -26.29 -15.33 16.02
C GLU A 356 -24.78 -15.40 15.81
N ILE A 357 -24.21 -16.56 15.44
CA ILE A 357 -22.78 -16.68 15.11
C ILE A 357 -22.44 -15.83 13.88
N GLN A 358 -23.28 -15.88 12.84
CA GLN A 358 -23.09 -15.06 11.65
C GLN A 358 -23.16 -13.57 11.98
N LYS A 359 -24.14 -13.16 12.80
CA LYS A 359 -24.30 -11.77 13.25
C LYS A 359 -23.06 -11.27 14.02
N GLN A 360 -22.58 -12.05 14.99
CA GLN A 360 -21.38 -11.67 15.76
C GLN A 360 -20.11 -11.70 14.92
N SER A 361 -20.01 -12.60 13.93
CA SER A 361 -18.91 -12.63 12.97
C SER A 361 -18.90 -11.37 12.10
N LEU A 362 -20.05 -10.98 11.54
CA LEU A 362 -20.22 -9.74 10.78
C LEU A 362 -19.92 -8.50 11.61
N ALA A 363 -20.31 -8.47 12.88
CA ALA A 363 -20.03 -7.37 13.79
C ALA A 363 -18.51 -7.22 14.03
N LEU A 364 -17.81 -8.33 14.29
CA LEU A 364 -16.36 -8.35 14.43
C LEU A 364 -15.68 -7.82 13.16
N LEU A 365 -16.06 -8.30 11.97
CA LEU A 365 -15.46 -7.86 10.72
C LEU A 365 -15.77 -6.39 10.41
N SER A 366 -16.99 -5.95 10.73
CA SER A 366 -17.42 -4.56 10.54
C SER A 366 -16.57 -3.61 11.38
N LEU A 367 -16.24 -3.99 12.62
CA LEU A 367 -15.37 -3.23 13.52
C LEU A 367 -13.99 -2.97 12.87
N TYR A 368 -13.43 -3.97 12.20
CA TYR A 368 -12.14 -3.85 11.51
C TYR A 368 -12.24 -2.99 10.25
N SER A 369 -13.37 -3.07 9.55
CA SER A 369 -13.57 -2.33 8.30
C SER A 369 -13.65 -0.80 8.46
N GLN A 370 -13.82 -0.32 9.71
CA GLN A 370 -13.96 1.10 10.02
C GLN A 370 -12.64 1.87 9.86
N THR A 371 -11.49 1.24 10.09
CA THR A 371 -10.17 1.87 9.98
C THR A 371 -9.43 1.42 8.72
N GLU A 372 -8.54 2.26 8.19
CA GLU A 372 -7.70 1.89 7.03
C GLU A 372 -6.78 0.71 7.36
N ASN A 373 -6.15 0.72 8.53
CA ASN A 373 -5.32 -0.39 9.00
C ASN A 373 -6.12 -1.68 9.14
N GLY A 374 -7.31 -1.63 9.73
CA GLY A 374 -8.18 -2.80 9.89
C GLY A 374 -8.64 -3.37 8.54
N ARG A 375 -9.00 -2.52 7.58
CA ARG A 375 -9.31 -2.97 6.20
C ARG A 375 -8.09 -3.58 5.52
N SER A 376 -6.91 -2.95 5.62
CA SER A 376 -5.66 -3.48 5.07
C SER A 376 -5.32 -4.86 5.65
N LEU A 377 -5.56 -5.08 6.94
CA LEU A 377 -5.42 -6.38 7.59
C LEU A 377 -6.42 -7.41 7.02
N LEU A 378 -7.70 -7.06 6.91
CA LEU A 378 -8.72 -7.94 6.31
C LEU A 378 -8.38 -8.31 4.85
N VAL A 379 -7.78 -7.41 4.07
CA VAL A 379 -7.42 -7.66 2.67
C VAL A 379 -6.13 -8.46 2.53
N ARG A 380 -5.21 -8.32 3.49
CA ARG A 380 -3.91 -9.03 3.50
C ARG A 380 -4.07 -10.52 3.79
N HIS A 381 -5.05 -10.86 4.62
CA HIS A 381 -5.35 -12.23 5.02
C HIS A 381 -6.58 -12.70 4.23
N GLN A 382 -6.47 -13.83 3.51
CA GLN A 382 -7.58 -14.61 2.91
C GLN A 382 -7.75 -14.54 1.37
N ASN A 383 -8.40 -15.59 0.86
CA ASN A 383 -8.87 -15.71 -0.52
C ASN A 383 -10.10 -14.80 -0.69
N LEU A 384 -9.86 -13.53 -1.04
CA LEU A 384 -10.86 -12.46 -1.15
C LEU A 384 -12.11 -12.83 -1.92
N THR A 385 -11.96 -13.66 -2.96
CA THR A 385 -13.09 -14.14 -3.76
C THR A 385 -14.09 -14.92 -2.93
N LYS A 386 -13.63 -15.76 -2.00
CA LYS A 386 -14.52 -16.49 -1.11
C LYS A 386 -15.28 -15.54 -0.18
N TRP A 387 -14.61 -14.50 0.30
CA TRP A 387 -15.22 -13.45 1.12
C TRP A 387 -16.26 -12.64 0.38
N LEU A 388 -15.95 -12.22 -0.84
CA LEU A 388 -16.88 -11.50 -1.70
C LEU A 388 -18.12 -12.35 -2.01
N GLN A 389 -17.94 -13.64 -2.32
CA GLN A 389 -19.04 -14.58 -2.51
C GLN A 389 -19.89 -14.75 -1.24
N MET A 390 -19.25 -14.93 -0.09
CA MET A 390 -19.94 -15.10 1.20
C MET A 390 -20.75 -13.85 1.55
N LEU A 391 -20.16 -12.65 1.43
CA LEU A 391 -20.85 -11.39 1.73
C LEU A 391 -22.00 -11.13 0.77
N ILE A 392 -21.84 -11.39 -0.52
CA ILE A 392 -22.93 -11.28 -1.51
C ILE A 392 -24.04 -12.29 -1.23
N ALA A 393 -23.71 -13.51 -0.77
CA ALA A 393 -24.71 -14.51 -0.43
C ALA A 393 -25.64 -14.07 0.72
N PHE A 394 -25.21 -13.16 1.61
CA PHE A 394 -26.09 -12.62 2.66
C PHE A 394 -27.27 -11.81 2.10
N ILE A 395 -27.28 -11.42 0.83
CA ILE A 395 -28.42 -10.72 0.19
C ILE A 395 -29.69 -11.60 0.20
N SER A 396 -29.57 -12.94 0.23
CA SER A 396 -30.73 -13.83 0.39
C SER A 396 -31.25 -13.91 1.83
N VAL A 397 -30.58 -13.29 2.80
CA VAL A 397 -31.00 -13.27 4.21
C VAL A 397 -31.92 -12.08 4.45
N MET A 398 -33.09 -12.32 5.07
CA MET A 398 -34.16 -11.31 5.21
C MET A 398 -34.07 -10.43 6.47
N ASP A 399 -32.97 -10.51 7.22
CA ASP A 399 -32.74 -9.70 8.42
C ASP A 399 -31.54 -8.73 8.26
N ASP A 400 -31.20 -8.03 9.33
CA ASP A 400 -30.17 -6.98 9.36
C ASP A 400 -28.77 -7.47 8.96
N ARG A 401 -28.50 -8.80 8.98
CA ARG A 401 -27.20 -9.35 8.55
C ARG A 401 -26.90 -9.02 7.10
N ALA A 402 -27.93 -8.95 6.24
CA ALA A 402 -27.75 -8.58 4.84
C ALA A 402 -27.19 -7.15 4.69
N SER A 403 -27.78 -6.20 5.41
CA SER A 403 -27.32 -4.80 5.44
C SER A 403 -25.92 -4.68 6.05
N CYS A 404 -25.64 -5.41 7.14
CA CYS A 404 -24.31 -5.45 7.74
C CYS A 404 -23.24 -5.98 6.77
N ALA A 405 -23.53 -7.06 6.05
CA ALA A 405 -22.63 -7.64 5.06
C ALA A 405 -22.35 -6.67 3.91
N MET A 406 -23.37 -5.94 3.45
CA MET A 406 -23.21 -4.93 2.39
C MET A 406 -22.42 -3.71 2.86
N ASN A 407 -22.62 -3.24 4.10
CA ASN A 407 -21.80 -2.17 4.69
C ASN A 407 -20.33 -2.58 4.81
N LEU A 408 -20.07 -3.81 5.27
CA LEU A 408 -18.72 -4.36 5.33
C LEU A 408 -18.09 -4.40 3.93
N LEU A 409 -18.81 -4.90 2.93
CA LEU A 409 -18.33 -4.94 1.55
C LEU A 409 -18.04 -3.53 1.01
N SER A 410 -18.93 -2.56 1.24
CA SER A 410 -18.75 -1.16 0.86
C SER A 410 -17.51 -0.52 1.51
N ASN A 411 -17.17 -0.92 2.73
CA ASN A 411 -15.92 -0.48 3.35
C ASN A 411 -14.70 -1.15 2.70
N LEU A 412 -14.75 -2.46 2.44
CA LEU A 412 -13.63 -3.20 1.86
C LEU A 412 -13.26 -2.74 0.45
N ILE A 413 -14.22 -2.34 -0.38
CA ILE A 413 -13.94 -1.83 -1.74
C ILE A 413 -13.15 -0.51 -1.75
N LYS A 414 -13.03 0.19 -0.61
CA LYS A 414 -12.21 1.40 -0.48
C LYS A 414 -10.71 1.08 -0.56
N GLU A 415 -10.31 -0.15 -0.25
CA GLU A 415 -8.91 -0.57 -0.31
C GLU A 415 -8.47 -0.89 -1.74
N GLU A 416 -7.41 -0.24 -2.22
CA GLU A 416 -6.91 -0.46 -3.58
C GLU A 416 -6.44 -1.90 -3.80
N LYS A 417 -5.84 -2.51 -2.79
CA LYS A 417 -5.46 -3.94 -2.82
C LYS A 417 -6.66 -4.87 -3.00
N PHE A 418 -7.83 -4.51 -2.45
CA PHE A 418 -9.07 -5.28 -2.64
C PHE A 418 -9.51 -5.20 -4.11
N LYS A 419 -9.51 -3.99 -4.69
CA LYS A 419 -9.87 -3.80 -6.10
C LYS A 419 -8.96 -4.56 -7.05
N ILE A 420 -7.64 -4.49 -6.84
CA ILE A 420 -6.65 -5.23 -7.64
C ILE A 420 -6.94 -6.73 -7.62
N GLN A 421 -7.28 -7.29 -6.46
CA GLN A 421 -7.63 -8.71 -6.35
C GLN A 421 -8.96 -9.03 -7.04
N CYS A 422 -9.95 -8.14 -6.99
CA CYS A 422 -11.20 -8.28 -7.75
C CYS A 422 -10.93 -8.39 -9.26
N ARG A 423 -10.00 -7.61 -9.83
CA ARG A 423 -9.64 -7.67 -11.27
C ARG A 423 -9.31 -9.09 -11.75
N ILE A 424 -8.80 -9.97 -10.87
CA ILE A 424 -8.35 -11.31 -11.26
C ILE A 424 -9.51 -12.33 -11.26
N LYS A 425 -10.47 -12.20 -10.34
CA LYS A 425 -11.43 -13.27 -10.00
C LYS A 425 -12.90 -12.85 -10.04
N LEU A 426 -13.21 -11.63 -10.46
CA LEU A 426 -14.59 -11.13 -10.53
C LEU A 426 -15.43 -11.94 -11.53
N SER A 427 -14.92 -12.12 -12.75
CA SER A 427 -15.65 -12.75 -13.86
C SER A 427 -16.03 -14.21 -13.61
N THR A 428 -15.14 -15.00 -13.02
CA THR A 428 -15.32 -16.46 -12.87
C THR A 428 -16.26 -16.87 -11.74
N SER A 429 -16.38 -16.04 -10.70
CA SER A 429 -16.92 -16.48 -9.40
C SER A 429 -17.96 -15.56 -8.80
N VAL A 430 -17.90 -14.27 -9.10
CA VAL A 430 -18.74 -13.24 -8.45
C VAL A 430 -19.89 -12.86 -9.36
N LEU A 431 -19.62 -12.63 -10.65
CA LEU A 431 -20.64 -12.24 -11.62
C LEU A 431 -21.78 -13.25 -11.78
N PRO A 432 -21.54 -14.59 -11.80
CA PRO A 432 -22.65 -15.54 -11.87
C PRO A 432 -23.60 -15.45 -10.68
N LEU A 433 -23.06 -15.33 -9.46
CA LEU A 433 -23.87 -15.16 -8.24
C LEU A 433 -24.61 -13.82 -8.24
N PHE A 434 -23.94 -12.74 -8.62
CA PHE A 434 -24.56 -11.42 -8.75
C PHE A 434 -25.72 -11.44 -9.77
N ALA A 435 -25.49 -12.00 -10.96
CA ALA A 435 -26.50 -12.14 -12.00
C ALA A 435 -27.69 -13.00 -11.54
N GLN A 436 -27.45 -14.07 -10.77
CA GLN A 436 -28.52 -14.87 -10.17
C GLN A 436 -29.39 -14.04 -9.21
N LEU A 437 -28.76 -13.24 -8.33
CA LEU A 437 -29.48 -12.42 -7.35
C LEU A 437 -30.34 -11.32 -8.00
N LEU A 438 -29.86 -10.70 -9.07
CA LEU A 438 -30.63 -9.72 -9.85
C LEU A 438 -31.90 -10.36 -10.46
N LYS A 439 -31.83 -11.64 -10.84
CA LYS A 439 -32.96 -12.38 -11.42
C LYS A 439 -34.01 -12.82 -10.38
N THR A 440 -33.74 -12.67 -9.08
CA THR A 440 -34.59 -13.13 -7.97
C THR A 440 -34.94 -12.02 -6.98
N VAL A 441 -35.13 -10.77 -7.44
CA VAL A 441 -35.36 -9.59 -6.58
C VAL A 441 -36.51 -9.75 -5.56
N LYS A 442 -37.55 -10.53 -5.90
CA LYS A 442 -38.69 -10.79 -5.00
C LYS A 442 -38.38 -11.72 -3.84
N GLN A 443 -37.29 -12.48 -3.91
CA GLN A 443 -36.90 -13.51 -2.94
C GLN A 443 -35.69 -13.10 -2.08
N VAL A 444 -35.19 -11.88 -2.27
CA VAL A 444 -33.98 -11.39 -1.61
C VAL A 444 -34.26 -10.11 -0.83
N ASN A 445 -33.35 -9.75 0.06
CA ASN A 445 -33.42 -8.50 0.80
C ASN A 445 -33.17 -7.33 -0.16
N GLN A 446 -34.25 -6.62 -0.50
CA GLN A 446 -34.22 -5.55 -1.51
C GLN A 446 -33.27 -4.40 -1.15
N PRO A 447 -33.28 -3.81 0.06
CA PRO A 447 -32.28 -2.82 0.45
C PRO A 447 -30.83 -3.28 0.26
N ALA A 448 -30.53 -4.52 0.68
CA ALA A 448 -29.19 -5.10 0.52
C ALA A 448 -28.83 -5.33 -0.96
N LEU A 449 -29.79 -5.78 -1.79
CA LEU A 449 -29.58 -5.92 -3.23
C LEU A 449 -29.28 -4.55 -3.88
N THR A 450 -30.05 -3.52 -3.56
CA THR A 450 -29.81 -2.16 -4.06
C THR A 450 -28.41 -1.68 -3.68
N GLN A 451 -28.00 -1.87 -2.42
CA GLN A 451 -26.64 -1.53 -1.98
C GLN A 451 -25.58 -2.34 -2.73
N CYS A 452 -25.80 -3.63 -2.97
CA CYS A 452 -24.90 -4.48 -3.75
C CYS A 452 -24.72 -3.97 -5.18
N ILE A 453 -25.81 -3.59 -5.87
CA ILE A 453 -25.74 -3.01 -7.22
C ILE A 453 -24.91 -1.71 -7.19
N GLY A 454 -25.09 -0.88 -6.16
CA GLY A 454 -24.29 0.33 -5.94
C GLY A 454 -22.79 0.02 -5.79
N ILE A 455 -22.44 -0.94 -4.93
CA ILE A 455 -21.05 -1.40 -4.71
C ILE A 455 -20.44 -1.92 -6.02
N MET A 456 -21.18 -2.70 -6.81
CA MET A 456 -20.73 -3.16 -8.12
C MET A 456 -20.51 -1.99 -9.09
N GLY A 457 -21.35 -0.96 -9.01
CA GLY A 457 -21.16 0.30 -9.73
C GLY A 457 -19.90 1.07 -9.33
N ASP A 458 -19.60 1.13 -8.03
CA ASP A 458 -18.37 1.76 -7.50
C ASP A 458 -17.11 0.99 -7.92
N LEU A 459 -17.19 -0.35 -7.95
CA LEU A 459 -16.11 -1.18 -8.49
C LEU A 459 -15.87 -0.93 -9.99
N CYS A 460 -16.91 -0.60 -10.75
CA CYS A 460 -16.79 -0.21 -12.18
C CYS A 460 -16.12 1.16 -12.40
N ALA A 461 -15.76 1.90 -11.34
CA ALA A 461 -14.83 3.03 -11.49
C ALA A 461 -13.46 2.56 -11.99
N ASP A 462 -13.08 1.32 -11.66
CA ASP A 462 -11.91 0.63 -12.19
C ASP A 462 -12.19 0.13 -13.62
N VAL A 463 -11.35 0.56 -14.58
CA VAL A 463 -11.52 0.26 -16.01
C VAL A 463 -11.48 -1.24 -16.29
N VAL A 464 -10.60 -2.00 -15.62
CA VAL A 464 -10.46 -3.44 -15.87
C VAL A 464 -11.70 -4.19 -15.39
N ILE A 465 -12.19 -3.84 -14.21
CA ILE A 465 -13.44 -4.41 -13.68
C ILE A 465 -14.63 -4.06 -14.58
N ARG A 466 -14.72 -2.80 -15.00
CA ARG A 466 -15.81 -2.33 -15.86
C ARG A 466 -15.83 -3.07 -17.20
N LEU A 467 -14.67 -3.26 -17.85
CA LEU A 467 -14.56 -4.06 -19.08
C LEU A 467 -15.04 -5.49 -18.87
N GLN A 468 -14.57 -6.17 -17.82
CA GLN A 468 -14.99 -7.54 -17.51
C GLN A 468 -16.49 -7.68 -17.30
N MET A 469 -17.12 -6.71 -16.63
CA MET A 469 -18.57 -6.70 -16.43
C MET A 469 -19.33 -6.35 -17.70
N ALA A 470 -18.83 -5.40 -18.49
CA ALA A 470 -19.46 -4.98 -19.74
C ALA A 470 -19.43 -6.08 -20.81
N GLU A 471 -18.43 -6.96 -20.79
CA GLU A 471 -18.29 -8.13 -21.67
C GLU A 471 -19.11 -9.36 -21.18
N ASN A 472 -19.74 -9.29 -20.00
CA ASN A 472 -20.48 -10.41 -19.45
C ASN A 472 -21.96 -10.38 -19.89
N GLN A 473 -22.34 -11.30 -20.78
CA GLN A 473 -23.70 -11.39 -21.32
C GLN A 473 -24.77 -11.69 -20.25
N GLU A 474 -24.46 -12.58 -19.29
CA GLU A 474 -25.40 -12.92 -18.22
C GLU A 474 -25.72 -11.72 -17.33
N CYS A 475 -24.74 -10.84 -17.10
CA CYS A 475 -24.91 -9.61 -16.33
C CYS A 475 -25.92 -8.67 -16.99
N TRP A 476 -25.79 -8.41 -18.30
CA TRP A 476 -26.75 -7.58 -19.04
C TRP A 476 -28.16 -8.16 -19.05
N GLN A 477 -28.29 -9.47 -19.31
CA GLN A 477 -29.57 -10.15 -19.24
C GLN A 477 -30.22 -10.05 -17.85
N ALA A 478 -29.41 -10.19 -16.79
CA ALA A 478 -29.87 -10.07 -15.42
C ALA A 478 -30.31 -8.65 -15.06
N CYS A 479 -29.56 -7.63 -15.48
CA CYS A 479 -29.93 -6.22 -15.31
C CYS A 479 -31.24 -5.89 -16.05
N LEU A 480 -31.41 -6.34 -17.30
CA LEU A 480 -32.63 -6.13 -18.07
C LEU A 480 -33.84 -6.80 -17.39
N LYS A 481 -33.68 -8.03 -16.90
CA LYS A 481 -34.74 -8.73 -16.16
C LYS A 481 -35.12 -7.96 -14.90
N LEU A 482 -34.13 -7.45 -14.15
CA LEU A 482 -34.38 -6.63 -12.97
C LEU A 482 -35.14 -5.34 -13.32
N VAL A 483 -34.79 -4.67 -14.43
CA VAL A 483 -35.51 -3.49 -14.92
C VAL A 483 -36.98 -3.82 -15.22
N ASP A 484 -37.24 -4.94 -15.91
CA ASP A 484 -38.60 -5.40 -16.24
C ASP A 484 -39.40 -5.71 -14.95
N GLU A 485 -38.79 -6.41 -13.99
CA GLU A 485 -39.41 -6.75 -12.70
C GLU A 485 -39.71 -5.50 -11.86
N CYS A 486 -38.75 -4.58 -11.70
CA CYS A 486 -38.95 -3.33 -10.97
C CYS A 486 -40.01 -2.43 -11.61
N SER A 487 -40.11 -2.41 -12.94
CA SER A 487 -41.11 -1.62 -13.66
C SER A 487 -42.52 -2.18 -13.51
N SER A 488 -42.67 -3.51 -13.43
CA SER A 488 -43.97 -4.19 -13.30
C SER A 488 -44.58 -4.11 -11.89
N THR A 489 -43.76 -4.00 -10.84
CA THR A 489 -44.19 -4.19 -9.45
C THR A 489 -44.74 -2.89 -8.79
N GLY A 490 -44.99 -1.84 -9.58
CA GLY A 490 -45.61 -0.58 -9.13
C GLY A 490 -44.67 0.36 -8.36
N ASN A 491 -45.20 1.53 -7.94
CA ASN A 491 -44.46 2.66 -7.35
C ASN A 491 -43.94 2.41 -5.90
N SER A 492 -43.64 1.17 -5.52
CA SER A 492 -43.00 0.93 -4.22
C SER A 492 -41.63 1.60 -4.17
N ALA A 493 -41.36 2.39 -3.12
CA ALA A 493 -40.14 3.18 -2.99
C ALA A 493 -38.87 2.32 -3.13
N GLY A 494 -38.88 1.10 -2.57
CA GLY A 494 -37.75 0.17 -2.68
C GLY A 494 -37.46 -0.27 -4.11
N TYR A 495 -38.50 -0.53 -4.93
CA TYR A 495 -38.32 -0.96 -6.31
C TYR A 495 -37.88 0.20 -7.21
N GLN A 496 -38.32 1.42 -6.91
CA GLN A 496 -37.84 2.63 -7.59
C GLN A 496 -36.36 2.89 -7.31
N GLU A 497 -35.91 2.71 -6.06
CA GLU A 497 -34.50 2.90 -5.73
C GLU A 497 -33.61 1.80 -6.34
N CYS A 498 -34.07 0.54 -6.33
CA CYS A 498 -33.40 -0.55 -7.02
C CYS A 498 -33.30 -0.30 -8.54
N LEU A 499 -34.40 0.15 -9.16
CA LEU A 499 -34.45 0.53 -10.58
C LEU A 499 -33.49 1.69 -10.90
N PHE A 500 -33.48 2.73 -10.06
CA PHE A 500 -32.55 3.85 -10.19
C PHE A 500 -31.10 3.38 -10.15
N THR A 501 -30.78 2.46 -9.23
CA THR A 501 -29.41 1.98 -9.01
C THR A 501 -28.95 1.06 -10.14
N VAL A 502 -29.79 0.14 -10.63
CA VAL A 502 -29.43 -0.74 -11.76
C VAL A 502 -29.25 0.05 -13.06
N LEU A 503 -30.06 1.08 -13.31
CA LEU A 503 -29.85 1.97 -14.46
C LEU A 503 -28.52 2.74 -14.34
N GLY A 504 -28.14 3.13 -13.12
CA GLY A 504 -26.82 3.70 -12.84
C GLY A 504 -25.68 2.75 -13.18
N LEU A 505 -25.77 1.48 -12.77
CA LEU A 505 -24.80 0.44 -13.12
C LEU A 505 -24.72 0.24 -14.64
N MET A 506 -25.86 0.03 -15.31
CA MET A 506 -25.90 -0.16 -16.78
C MET A 506 -25.31 1.03 -17.52
N MET A 507 -25.56 2.26 -17.04
CA MET A 507 -24.99 3.47 -17.61
C MET A 507 -23.46 3.51 -17.46
N ASN A 508 -22.91 3.06 -16.33
CA ASN A 508 -21.46 2.92 -16.17
C ASN A 508 -20.91 1.87 -17.15
N LEU A 509 -21.54 0.70 -17.26
CA LEU A 509 -21.11 -0.36 -18.19
C LEU A 509 -21.15 0.11 -19.66
N SER A 510 -22.13 0.95 -20.02
CA SER A 510 -22.27 1.51 -21.37
C SER A 510 -21.21 2.55 -21.76
N LEU A 511 -20.29 2.90 -20.86
CA LEU A 511 -19.11 3.71 -21.21
C LEU A 511 -18.11 2.92 -22.07
N GLU A 512 -18.15 1.60 -22.00
CA GLU A 512 -17.33 0.72 -22.83
C GLU A 512 -18.01 0.46 -24.18
N SER A 513 -17.25 -0.01 -25.17
CA SER A 513 -17.75 -0.37 -26.50
C SER A 513 -17.31 -1.78 -26.85
N ASN A 514 -18.26 -2.72 -26.91
CA ASN A 514 -18.01 -4.13 -27.23
C ASN A 514 -19.23 -4.78 -27.91
N LEU A 515 -19.07 -6.01 -28.41
CA LEU A 515 -20.11 -6.73 -29.14
C LEU A 515 -21.35 -7.02 -28.26
N VAL A 516 -21.16 -7.31 -26.97
CA VAL A 516 -22.25 -7.62 -26.03
C VAL A 516 -23.19 -6.42 -25.85
N ILE A 517 -22.64 -5.21 -25.77
CA ILE A 517 -23.43 -3.97 -25.72
C ILE A 517 -24.22 -3.78 -27.01
N GLN A 518 -23.62 -4.05 -28.17
CA GLN A 518 -24.31 -3.95 -29.47
C GLN A 518 -25.48 -4.93 -29.57
N GLU A 519 -25.29 -6.18 -29.11
CA GLU A 519 -26.34 -7.21 -29.08
C GLU A 519 -27.52 -6.82 -28.19
N HIS A 520 -27.24 -6.23 -27.03
CA HIS A 520 -28.30 -5.80 -26.09
C HIS A 520 -28.88 -4.41 -26.38
N ALA A 521 -28.32 -3.65 -27.34
CA ALA A 521 -28.67 -2.25 -27.55
C ALA A 521 -30.17 -2.02 -27.83
N VAL A 522 -30.77 -2.86 -28.68
CA VAL A 522 -32.21 -2.78 -29.02
C VAL A 522 -33.08 -3.02 -27.79
N ASP A 523 -32.75 -4.04 -27.00
CA ASP A 523 -33.51 -4.39 -25.80
C ASP A 523 -33.42 -3.30 -24.73
N VAL A 524 -32.21 -2.77 -24.49
CA VAL A 524 -31.98 -1.66 -23.56
C VAL A 524 -32.77 -0.44 -24.01
N SER A 525 -32.70 -0.07 -25.29
CA SER A 525 -33.46 1.07 -25.83
C SER A 525 -34.96 0.93 -25.60
N ARG A 526 -35.54 -0.25 -25.85
CA ARG A 526 -36.98 -0.50 -25.61
C ARG A 526 -37.38 -0.27 -24.15
N ARG A 527 -36.59 -0.76 -23.19
CA ARG A 527 -36.85 -0.55 -21.75
C ARG A 527 -36.64 0.89 -21.34
N CYS A 528 -35.59 1.56 -21.81
CA CYS A 528 -35.39 2.98 -21.49
C CYS A 528 -36.54 3.85 -22.00
N LEU A 529 -37.11 3.55 -23.17
CA LEU A 529 -38.24 4.28 -23.73
C LEU A 529 -39.52 4.15 -22.90
N SER A 530 -39.80 2.98 -22.32
CA SER A 530 -40.93 2.80 -21.42
C SER A 530 -40.75 3.59 -20.12
N LEU A 531 -39.50 3.70 -19.65
CA LEU A 531 -39.14 4.44 -18.44
C LEU A 531 -39.21 5.97 -18.59
N LEU A 532 -39.21 6.51 -19.81
CA LEU A 532 -39.39 7.96 -20.04
C LEU A 532 -40.77 8.48 -19.61
N GLY A 533 -41.72 7.59 -19.30
CA GLY A 533 -43.01 7.92 -18.69
C GLY A 533 -43.01 7.92 -17.16
N SER A 534 -41.88 7.63 -16.50
CA SER A 534 -41.81 7.55 -15.04
C SER A 534 -42.11 8.90 -14.37
N LYS A 535 -42.71 8.83 -13.18
CA LYS A 535 -42.90 10.00 -12.30
C LYS A 535 -41.63 10.41 -11.57
N ASP A 536 -40.65 9.49 -11.43
CA ASP A 536 -39.36 9.80 -10.83
C ASP A 536 -38.40 10.37 -11.89
N GLY A 537 -38.12 11.67 -11.80
CA GLY A 537 -37.20 12.36 -12.71
C GLY A 537 -35.77 11.83 -12.67
N ARG A 538 -35.34 11.18 -11.58
CA ARG A 538 -34.02 10.54 -11.47
C ARG A 538 -33.92 9.34 -12.42
N ILE A 539 -34.99 8.52 -12.46
CA ILE A 539 -35.09 7.36 -13.36
C ILE A 539 -35.11 7.82 -14.82
N VAL A 540 -35.91 8.85 -15.13
CA VAL A 540 -35.95 9.44 -16.47
C VAL A 540 -34.57 9.91 -16.90
N THR A 541 -33.85 10.62 -16.01
CA THR A 541 -32.50 11.11 -16.31
C THR A 541 -31.51 9.99 -16.60
N ARG A 542 -31.53 8.91 -15.81
CA ARG A 542 -30.68 7.72 -16.05
C ARG A 542 -31.07 6.97 -17.32
N ALA A 543 -32.36 6.86 -17.64
CA ALA A 543 -32.84 6.23 -18.86
C ALA A 543 -32.39 7.00 -20.11
N ILE A 544 -32.48 8.34 -20.11
CA ILE A 544 -31.97 9.18 -21.21
C ILE A 544 -30.43 9.09 -21.29
N GLY A 545 -29.74 9.10 -20.14
CA GLY A 545 -28.30 8.90 -20.09
C GLY A 545 -27.85 7.59 -20.73
N LEU A 546 -28.52 6.49 -20.37
CA LEU A 546 -28.24 5.17 -20.93
C LEU A 546 -28.54 5.11 -22.45
N LEU A 547 -29.65 5.70 -22.90
CA LEU A 547 -29.94 5.84 -24.35
C LEU A 547 -28.81 6.59 -25.07
N SER A 548 -28.31 7.68 -24.48
CA SER A 548 -27.26 8.49 -25.11
C SER A 548 -25.94 7.73 -25.33
N HIS A 549 -25.67 6.69 -24.52
CA HIS A 549 -24.48 5.84 -24.64
C HIS A 549 -24.71 4.60 -25.53
N ILE A 550 -25.91 4.03 -25.49
CA ILE A 550 -26.23 2.77 -26.19
C ILE A 550 -26.58 2.98 -27.65
N LEU A 551 -27.31 4.04 -28.00
CA LEU A 551 -27.74 4.28 -29.38
C LEU A 551 -26.59 4.38 -30.39
N PRO A 552 -25.45 5.04 -30.09
CA PRO A 552 -24.29 5.04 -30.98
C PRO A 552 -23.74 3.64 -31.32
N ALA A 553 -24.00 2.64 -30.48
CA ALA A 553 -23.45 1.30 -30.64
C ALA A 553 -24.20 0.48 -31.71
N SER A 554 -25.44 0.81 -32.06
CA SER A 554 -26.26 0.00 -32.97
C SER A 554 -27.26 0.84 -33.78
N SER A 555 -27.14 0.80 -35.11
CA SER A 555 -28.09 1.47 -36.02
C SER A 555 -29.52 0.94 -35.87
N MET A 556 -29.67 -0.38 -35.63
CA MET A 556 -30.97 -0.99 -35.36
C MET A 556 -31.60 -0.44 -34.07
N ALA A 557 -30.79 -0.17 -33.04
CA ALA A 557 -31.28 0.44 -31.81
C ALA A 557 -31.73 1.91 -32.03
N VAL A 558 -31.06 2.65 -32.93
CA VAL A 558 -31.51 3.98 -33.35
C VAL A 558 -32.85 3.92 -34.05
N GLU A 559 -33.01 3.00 -35.01
CA GLU A 559 -34.29 2.82 -35.72
C GLU A 559 -35.43 2.47 -34.77
N GLU A 560 -35.25 1.48 -33.89
CA GLU A 560 -36.23 1.09 -32.86
C GLU A 560 -36.56 2.27 -31.92
N ALA A 561 -35.57 3.08 -31.55
CA ALA A 561 -35.81 4.22 -30.67
C ALA A 561 -36.60 5.34 -31.34
N VAL A 562 -36.29 5.64 -32.61
CA VAL A 562 -37.02 6.64 -33.41
C VAL A 562 -38.46 6.20 -33.65
N THR A 563 -38.68 4.94 -34.07
CA THR A 563 -40.04 4.40 -34.24
C THR A 563 -40.81 4.35 -32.91
N GLY A 564 -40.13 4.10 -31.80
CA GLY A 564 -40.65 4.17 -30.44
C GLY A 564 -40.96 5.59 -29.92
N GLY A 565 -40.73 6.62 -30.74
CA GLY A 565 -41.05 8.02 -30.43
C GLY A 565 -40.07 8.69 -29.47
N VAL A 566 -38.79 8.27 -29.46
CA VAL A 566 -37.75 8.83 -28.58
C VAL A 566 -37.62 10.34 -28.76
N VAL A 567 -37.66 10.84 -30.01
CA VAL A 567 -37.42 12.24 -30.36
C VAL A 567 -38.43 13.14 -29.64
N LYS A 568 -39.73 12.90 -29.86
CA LYS A 568 -40.79 13.64 -29.18
C LYS A 568 -40.72 13.55 -27.66
N ARG A 569 -40.39 12.38 -27.11
CA ARG A 569 -40.31 12.19 -25.65
C ARG A 569 -39.13 12.97 -25.05
N VAL A 570 -37.96 12.90 -25.65
CA VAL A 570 -36.72 13.53 -25.19
C VAL A 570 -36.76 15.06 -25.33
N LEU A 571 -37.36 15.59 -26.41
CA LEU A 571 -37.55 17.04 -26.59
C LEU A 571 -38.31 17.71 -25.44
N ARG A 572 -39.25 17.00 -24.78
CA ARG A 572 -39.96 17.54 -23.61
C ARG A 572 -39.01 17.80 -22.43
N PHE A 573 -37.97 17.00 -22.29
CA PHE A 573 -37.01 17.10 -21.20
C PHE A 573 -35.91 18.14 -21.45
N LEU A 574 -35.74 18.63 -22.69
CA LEU A 574 -34.90 19.82 -22.93
C LEU A 574 -35.45 21.07 -22.24
N LYS A 575 -36.79 21.16 -22.11
CA LYS A 575 -37.49 22.32 -21.53
C LYS A 575 -37.75 22.17 -20.04
N ALA A 576 -38.06 20.95 -19.61
CA ALA A 576 -38.51 20.65 -18.25
C ALA A 576 -37.46 19.92 -17.39
N GLY A 577 -36.37 19.43 -18.00
CA GLY A 577 -35.30 18.73 -17.30
C GLY A 577 -34.26 19.67 -16.71
N GLY A 578 -33.49 19.16 -15.73
CA GLY A 578 -32.31 19.85 -15.22
C GLY A 578 -31.13 19.79 -16.20
N PRO A 579 -30.02 20.52 -15.93
CA PRO A 579 -28.88 20.62 -16.85
C PRO A 579 -28.33 19.26 -17.32
N THR A 580 -28.19 18.31 -16.40
CA THR A 580 -27.71 16.94 -16.69
C THR A 580 -28.64 16.18 -17.64
N THR A 581 -29.95 16.25 -17.38
CA THR A 581 -30.97 15.61 -18.23
C THR A 581 -30.96 16.22 -19.63
N SER A 582 -30.83 17.54 -19.73
CA SER A 582 -30.74 18.25 -21.01
C SER A 582 -29.49 17.87 -21.80
N CYS A 583 -28.34 17.71 -21.16
CA CYS A 583 -27.11 17.26 -21.84
C CYS A 583 -27.29 15.86 -22.46
N TYR A 584 -27.80 14.89 -21.70
CA TYR A 584 -28.07 13.55 -22.24
C TYR A 584 -29.15 13.56 -23.32
N ALA A 585 -30.16 14.41 -23.17
CA ALA A 585 -31.21 14.60 -24.17
C ALA A 585 -30.66 15.13 -25.48
N ILE A 586 -29.78 16.15 -25.45
CA ILE A 586 -29.09 16.69 -26.63
C ILE A 586 -28.27 15.59 -27.31
N LYS A 587 -27.44 14.85 -26.55
CA LYS A 587 -26.64 13.74 -27.09
C LYS A 587 -27.51 12.67 -27.75
N THR A 588 -28.59 12.26 -27.10
CA THR A 588 -29.55 11.29 -27.64
C THR A 588 -30.15 11.77 -28.96
N LEU A 589 -30.59 13.03 -29.02
CA LEU A 589 -31.16 13.61 -30.23
C LEU A 589 -30.14 13.71 -31.36
N ALA A 590 -28.91 14.13 -31.06
CA ALA A 590 -27.83 14.23 -32.05
C ALA A 590 -27.55 12.88 -32.73
N VAL A 591 -27.50 11.79 -31.96
CA VAL A 591 -27.29 10.43 -32.48
C VAL A 591 -28.45 10.00 -33.38
N CYS A 592 -29.69 10.27 -32.96
CA CYS A 592 -30.89 9.95 -33.74
C CYS A 592 -30.94 10.74 -35.06
N THR A 593 -30.69 12.06 -35.04
CA THR A 593 -30.76 12.91 -36.24
C THR A 593 -29.61 12.64 -37.22
N GLN A 594 -28.43 12.31 -36.72
CA GLN A 594 -27.28 11.94 -37.55
C GLN A 594 -27.60 10.72 -38.42
N SER A 595 -28.30 9.72 -37.87
CA SER A 595 -28.44 8.40 -38.49
C SER A 595 -29.83 8.13 -39.10
N ASN A 596 -30.83 8.97 -38.83
CA ASN A 596 -32.23 8.70 -39.23
C ASN A 596 -32.95 9.94 -39.77
N ASN A 597 -33.51 9.85 -41.00
CA ASN A 597 -34.23 10.94 -41.66
C ASN A 597 -35.54 11.32 -40.94
N GLN A 598 -36.30 10.33 -40.44
CA GLN A 598 -37.54 10.57 -39.70
C GLN A 598 -37.26 11.37 -38.43
N ALA A 599 -36.16 11.07 -37.74
CA ALA A 599 -35.75 11.82 -36.55
C ALA A 599 -35.49 13.30 -36.87
N ARG A 600 -34.83 13.60 -38.00
CA ARG A 600 -34.61 14.99 -38.46
C ARG A 600 -35.94 15.70 -38.72
N GLU A 601 -36.85 15.05 -39.43
CA GLU A 601 -38.18 15.63 -39.70
C GLU A 601 -38.98 15.90 -38.41
N GLU A 602 -38.93 14.99 -37.44
CA GLU A 602 -39.64 15.16 -36.16
C GLU A 602 -39.07 16.30 -35.32
N VAL A 603 -37.74 16.49 -35.31
CA VAL A 603 -37.11 17.64 -34.65
C VAL A 603 -37.55 18.94 -35.30
N VAL A 604 -37.48 19.04 -36.63
CA VAL A 604 -37.90 20.24 -37.39
C VAL A 604 -39.40 20.54 -37.23
N LYS A 605 -40.26 19.52 -37.14
CA LYS A 605 -41.70 19.72 -36.86
C LYS A 605 -41.94 20.28 -35.46
N SER A 606 -41.07 19.97 -34.50
CA SER A 606 -41.18 20.42 -33.11
C SER A 606 -40.56 21.81 -32.86
N ASP A 607 -39.95 22.39 -33.89
CA ASP A 607 -38.98 23.50 -33.83
C ASP A 607 -39.59 24.89 -33.63
N LYS A 608 -40.91 25.05 -33.86
CA LYS A 608 -41.59 26.37 -33.74
C LYS A 608 -41.60 26.97 -32.33
N SER A 609 -41.10 26.27 -31.31
CA SER A 609 -41.11 26.75 -29.91
C SER A 609 -39.76 26.66 -29.17
N ILE A 610 -38.69 26.13 -29.79
CA ILE A 610 -37.43 25.80 -29.09
C ILE A 610 -36.41 26.96 -29.19
N PHE A 611 -36.46 27.77 -30.25
CA PHE A 611 -35.47 28.82 -30.54
C PHE A 611 -35.48 30.06 -29.64
N PHE A 612 -36.48 30.28 -28.78
CA PHE A 612 -36.62 31.55 -28.06
C PHE A 612 -35.92 31.63 -26.68
N ASN A 613 -35.48 30.52 -26.07
CA ASN A 613 -35.06 30.54 -24.64
C ASN A 613 -33.71 29.87 -24.28
N CYS A 614 -32.95 29.29 -25.22
CA CYS A 614 -31.60 28.80 -24.92
C CYS A 614 -30.54 29.80 -25.39
N GLY A 615 -30.34 30.87 -24.61
CA GLY A 615 -29.19 31.74 -24.75
C GLY A 615 -27.89 31.01 -24.37
N SER A 616 -26.90 31.11 -25.26
CA SER A 616 -25.46 30.91 -25.01
C SER A 616 -25.01 29.55 -24.44
N SER A 617 -25.00 28.51 -25.27
CA SER A 617 -24.05 27.38 -25.12
C SER A 617 -23.42 27.06 -26.47
N MET A 618 -22.08 27.02 -26.52
CA MET A 618 -21.26 26.71 -27.71
C MET A 618 -21.60 25.34 -28.34
N GLU A 619 -22.28 24.43 -27.61
CA GLU A 619 -22.60 23.09 -28.11
C GLU A 619 -23.69 23.09 -29.21
N TRP A 620 -24.59 24.07 -29.23
CA TRP A 620 -25.68 24.16 -30.22
C TRP A 620 -25.22 24.57 -31.63
N GLN A 621 -24.05 25.21 -31.75
CA GLN A 621 -23.51 25.59 -33.07
C GLN A 621 -22.99 24.38 -33.86
N SER A 622 -22.78 23.22 -33.21
CA SER A 622 -22.41 21.97 -33.90
C SER A 622 -23.63 21.25 -34.50
N LEU A 623 -24.80 21.35 -33.84
CA LEU A 623 -26.05 20.72 -34.28
C LEU A 623 -26.71 21.41 -35.47
N THR A 624 -26.42 22.70 -35.70
CA THR A 624 -26.94 23.49 -36.82
C THR A 624 -26.07 23.43 -38.08
N ARG A 625 -24.98 22.65 -38.08
CA ARG A 625 -24.10 22.42 -39.24
C ARG A 625 -24.25 21.03 -39.88
N LEU A 626 -25.20 20.22 -39.40
CA LEU A 626 -25.71 18.99 -40.04
C LEU A 626 -27.13 19.25 -40.53
#